data_AF-E6SJZ0-F1
#
_entry.id   AF-E6SJZ0-F1
#
_cell.length_a   1.000
_cell.length_b   1.000
_cell.length_c   1.000
_cell.angle_alpha   90.00
_cell.angle_beta   90.00
_cell.angle_gamma   90.00
#
_symmetry.space_group_name_H-M   'P 1'
#
loop_
_entity.id
_entity.type
_entity.pdbx_description
1 polymer ?
#
loop_
_entity_poly.entity_id
_entity_poly.type
_entity_poly.pdbx_seq_one_letter_code
_entity_poly.pdbx_strand_id
1 'polypeptide(L)'
;MGLLGMAFTAAHMGGLLVDDYVPFSWAALLVPGAAPVRTGGAALGTLAVYGFLVAVAAAGLRRRLGAGAWQVLHALSVTAFGLALAHGVRTGTDAGLPWMRAMYAGTGTVFLGLCLYRAFNAWQAAWAGNGQAVRGRRLAGVPGRDRW
;
A
#
# COMPACT_ATOMS: atom_id res chain seq x y z
N MET A 1 12.49 2.31 7.34
CA MET A 1 12.20 1.48 6.16
C MET A 1 11.85 2.31 4.91
N GLY A 2 11.07 3.40 4.99
CA GLY A 2 10.67 4.16 3.79
C GLY A 2 11.80 4.81 2.99
N LEU A 3 12.86 5.33 3.64
CA LEU A 3 13.94 6.06 2.93
C LEU A 3 14.80 5.17 2.04
N LEU A 4 15.12 3.95 2.49
CA LEU A 4 15.89 3.01 1.70
C LEU A 4 15.12 2.56 0.45
N GLY A 5 13.82 2.29 0.61
CA GLY A 5 12.94 2.00 -0.52
C GLY A 5 12.93 3.14 -1.55
N MET A 6 12.79 4.39 -1.09
CA MET A 6 12.86 5.57 -1.97
C MET A 6 14.22 5.72 -2.64
N ALA A 7 15.33 5.43 -1.96
CA ALA A 7 16.66 5.47 -2.54
C ALA A 7 16.81 4.44 -3.69
N PHE A 8 16.34 3.21 -3.48
CA PHE A 8 16.34 2.20 -4.55
C PHE A 8 15.39 2.57 -5.70
N THR A 9 14.22 3.15 -5.42
CA THR A 9 13.32 3.67 -6.45
C THR A 9 13.98 4.77 -7.28
N ALA A 10 14.69 5.71 -6.64
CA ALA A 10 15.41 6.77 -7.33
C ALA A 10 16.54 6.20 -8.20
N ALA A 11 17.32 5.25 -7.67
CA ALA A 11 18.35 4.57 -8.45
C ALA A 11 17.76 3.82 -9.65
N HIS A 12 16.62 3.14 -9.47
CA HIS A 12 15.91 2.45 -10.55
C HIS A 12 15.44 3.42 -11.66
N MET A 13 14.81 4.54 -11.28
CA MET A 13 14.41 5.58 -12.23
C MET A 13 15.62 6.22 -12.94
N GLY A 14 16.71 6.43 -12.20
CA GLY A 14 17.98 6.91 -12.76
C GLY A 14 18.55 5.94 -13.80
N GLY A 15 18.50 4.63 -13.54
CA GLY A 15 18.89 3.61 -14.51
C GLY A 15 18.08 3.66 -15.80
N LEU A 16 16.76 3.93 -15.72
CA LEU A 16 15.91 4.09 -16.90
C LEU A 16 16.25 5.36 -17.71
N LEU A 17 16.70 6.43 -17.06
CA LEU A 17 17.07 7.68 -17.75
C LEU A 17 18.40 7.58 -18.51
N VAL A 18 19.27 6.66 -18.10
CA VAL A 18 20.57 6.39 -18.73
C VAL A 18 20.48 5.17 -19.67
N ASP A 19 19.29 4.58 -19.83
CA ASP A 19 19.08 3.46 -20.74
C ASP A 19 19.09 3.93 -22.20
N ASP A 20 20.10 3.50 -22.96
CA ASP A 20 20.24 3.78 -24.39
C ASP A 20 19.35 2.89 -25.26
N TYR A 21 18.79 1.80 -24.71
CA TYR A 21 17.96 0.86 -25.47
C TYR A 21 16.53 1.36 -25.66
N VAL A 22 15.90 1.87 -24.60
CA VAL A 22 14.61 2.57 -24.67
C VAL A 22 14.76 3.95 -24.02
N PRO A 23 14.76 5.05 -24.78
CA PRO A 23 14.95 6.38 -24.22
C PRO A 23 13.73 6.79 -23.39
N PHE A 24 13.86 6.75 -22.06
CA PHE A 24 12.86 7.29 -21.14
C PHE A 24 13.10 8.79 -20.91
N SER A 25 12.04 9.59 -21.07
CA SER A 25 12.03 10.99 -20.64
C SER A 25 11.47 11.16 -19.23
N TRP A 26 11.70 12.31 -18.61
CA TRP A 26 11.05 12.66 -17.33
C TRP A 26 9.53 12.59 -17.41
N ALA A 27 8.94 12.98 -18.54
CA ALA A 27 7.51 12.84 -18.78
C ALA A 27 7.08 11.37 -18.82
N ALA A 28 7.87 10.49 -19.46
CA ALA A 28 7.58 9.05 -19.52
C ALA A 28 7.61 8.37 -18.15
N LEU A 29 8.41 8.88 -17.19
CA LEU A 29 8.48 8.36 -15.83
C LEU A 29 7.38 8.91 -14.92
N LEU A 30 7.10 10.22 -15.03
CA LEU A 30 6.22 10.93 -14.11
C LEU A 30 4.77 10.95 -14.58
N VAL A 31 4.47 10.86 -15.87
CA VAL A 31 3.08 10.88 -16.35
C VAL A 31 2.59 9.44 -16.54
N PRO A 32 1.57 8.99 -15.79
CA PRO A 32 1.01 7.66 -15.98
C PRO A 32 0.54 7.47 -17.43
N GLY A 33 1.09 6.47 -18.11
CA GLY A 33 0.72 6.16 -19.49
C GLY A 33 1.54 6.87 -20.56
N ALA A 34 2.54 7.70 -20.19
CA ALA A 34 3.44 8.33 -21.16
C ALA A 34 4.66 7.45 -21.52
N ALA A 35 4.77 6.26 -20.94
CA ALA A 35 5.89 5.35 -21.22
C ALA A 35 5.82 4.79 -22.65
N PRO A 36 6.95 4.79 -23.39
CA PRO A 36 7.01 4.34 -24.79
C PRO A 36 6.77 2.83 -24.94
N VAL A 37 7.03 2.06 -23.89
CA VAL A 37 6.87 0.61 -23.85
C VAL A 37 6.16 0.17 -22.57
N ARG A 38 5.44 -0.95 -22.64
CA ARG A 38 4.77 -1.58 -21.49
C ARG A 38 3.94 -0.58 -20.67
N THR A 39 3.26 0.32 -21.37
CA THR A 39 2.62 1.53 -20.85
C THR A 39 1.71 1.29 -19.64
N GLY A 40 0.87 0.26 -19.70
CA GLY A 40 -0.03 -0.09 -18.58
C GLY A 40 0.72 -0.55 -17.33
N GLY A 41 1.80 -1.31 -17.49
CA GLY A 41 2.65 -1.72 -16.37
C GLY A 41 3.47 -0.56 -15.82
N ALA A 42 4.03 0.29 -16.69
CA ALA A 42 4.77 1.49 -16.31
C ALA A 42 3.90 2.48 -15.51
N ALA A 43 2.64 2.69 -15.91
CA ALA A 43 1.69 3.52 -15.18
C ALA A 43 1.49 3.07 -13.72
N LEU A 44 1.47 1.76 -13.46
CA LEU A 44 1.40 1.23 -12.09
C LEU A 44 2.63 1.63 -11.26
N GLY A 45 3.82 1.64 -11.87
CA GLY A 45 5.06 2.09 -11.25
C GLY A 45 4.97 3.56 -10.87
N THR A 46 4.55 4.43 -11.79
CA THR A 46 4.35 5.87 -11.53
C THR A 46 3.36 6.10 -10.38
N LEU A 47 2.21 5.42 -10.38
CA LEU A 47 1.22 5.53 -9.30
C LEU A 47 1.77 5.01 -7.96
N ALA A 48 2.60 3.97 -7.97
CA ALA A 48 3.26 3.47 -6.77
C ALA A 48 4.23 4.52 -6.19
N VAL A 49 5.05 5.15 -7.04
CA VAL A 49 5.95 6.24 -6.63
C VAL A 49 5.18 7.37 -5.96
N TYR A 50 4.06 7.80 -6.54
CA TYR A 50 3.20 8.84 -5.94
C TYR A 50 2.69 8.44 -4.56
N GLY A 51 2.20 7.20 -4.42
CA GLY A 51 1.73 6.68 -3.13
C GLY A 51 2.85 6.64 -2.08
N PHE A 52 4.06 6.22 -2.45
CA PHE A 52 5.20 6.22 -1.54
C PHE A 52 5.66 7.63 -1.14
N LEU A 53 5.69 8.58 -2.09
CA LEU A 53 6.00 9.98 -1.78
C LEU A 53 5.04 10.57 -0.76
N VAL A 54 3.74 10.35 -0.93
CA VAL A 54 2.71 10.77 0.02
C VAL A 54 2.91 10.11 1.38
N ALA A 55 3.19 8.80 1.41
CA ALA A 55 3.42 8.07 2.66
C ALA A 55 4.68 8.55 3.42
N VAL A 56 5.78 8.84 2.70
CA VAL A 56 7.01 9.37 3.29
C VAL A 56 6.81 10.79 3.81
N ALA A 57 6.13 11.66 3.05
CA ALA A 57 5.78 13.00 3.50
C ALA A 57 4.89 12.95 4.76
N ALA A 58 3.89 12.06 4.78
CA ALA A 58 3.02 11.86 5.94
C ALA A 58 3.82 11.38 7.16
N ALA A 59 4.81 10.50 6.97
CA ALA A 59 5.70 10.04 8.04
C ALA A 59 6.52 11.18 8.66
N GLY A 60 7.07 12.07 7.83
CA GLY A 60 7.75 13.28 8.30
C GLY A 60 6.83 14.23 9.08
N LEU A 61 5.56 14.31 8.66
CA LEU A 61 4.55 15.16 9.27
C LEU A 61 3.75 14.48 10.40
N ARG A 62 4.16 13.27 10.84
CA ARG A 62 3.40 12.44 11.80
C ARG A 62 2.93 13.19 13.03
N ARG A 63 3.76 14.08 13.58
CA ARG A 63 3.47 14.84 14.81
C ARG A 63 2.38 15.89 14.64
N ARG A 64 2.11 16.33 13.40
CA ARG A 64 1.08 17.32 13.06
C ARG A 64 -0.21 16.67 12.55
N LEU A 65 -0.19 15.38 12.23
CA LEU A 65 -1.33 14.65 11.71
C LEU A 65 -2.13 14.00 12.86
N GLY A 66 -3.43 14.29 12.89
CA GLY A 66 -4.37 13.57 13.76
C GLY A 66 -4.40 12.06 13.47
N ALA A 67 -4.88 11.26 14.42
CA ALA A 67 -4.86 9.80 14.33
C ALA A 67 -5.54 9.25 13.06
N GLY A 68 -6.70 9.80 12.66
CA GLY A 68 -7.41 9.36 11.47
C GLY A 68 -6.67 9.67 10.16
N ALA A 69 -6.23 10.91 9.97
CA ALA A 69 -5.47 11.31 8.78
C ALA A 69 -4.17 10.49 8.63
N TRP A 70 -3.48 10.24 9.75
CA TRP A 70 -2.31 9.37 9.77
C TRP A 70 -2.64 7.95 9.30
N GLN A 71 -3.71 7.34 9.80
CA GLN A 71 -4.08 5.98 9.43
C GLN A 71 -4.38 5.86 7.93
N VAL A 72 -5.09 6.85 7.36
CA VAL A 72 -5.41 6.87 5.92
C VAL A 72 -4.15 7.04 5.08
N LEU A 73 -3.33 8.05 5.38
CA LEU A 73 -2.10 8.33 4.60
C LEU A 73 -1.08 7.21 4.73
N HIS A 74 -0.98 6.59 5.91
CA HIS A 74 -0.12 5.43 6.08
C HIS A 74 -0.64 4.21 5.32
N ALA A 75 -1.96 4.01 5.25
CA ALA A 75 -2.56 2.91 4.49
C ALA A 75 -2.27 3.01 2.98
N LEU A 76 -2.03 4.21 2.44
CA LEU A 76 -1.60 4.37 1.03
C LEU A 76 -0.30 3.63 0.74
N SER A 77 0.60 3.44 1.72
CA SER A 77 1.83 2.66 1.51
C SER A 77 1.56 1.19 1.18
N VAL A 78 0.47 0.63 1.70
CA VAL A 78 0.04 -0.75 1.41
C VAL A 78 -0.42 -0.85 -0.04
N THR A 79 -1.24 0.09 -0.48
CA THR A 79 -1.69 0.17 -1.88
C THR A 79 -0.52 0.41 -2.83
N ALA A 80 0.40 1.32 -2.49
CA ALA A 80 1.58 1.64 -3.28
C ALA A 80 2.48 0.40 -3.45
N PHE A 81 2.68 -0.40 -2.39
CA PHE A 81 3.41 -1.65 -2.50
C PHE A 81 2.72 -2.66 -3.43
N GLY A 82 1.41 -2.82 -3.34
CA GLY A 82 0.66 -3.69 -4.26
C GLY A 82 0.81 -3.27 -5.73
N LEU A 83 0.78 -1.96 -6.00
CA LEU A 83 1.03 -1.41 -7.33
C LEU A 83 2.47 -1.67 -7.80
N ALA A 84 3.47 -1.48 -6.93
CA ALA A 84 4.88 -1.74 -7.24
C ALA A 84 5.14 -3.22 -7.55
N LEU A 85 4.52 -4.14 -6.79
CA LEU A 85 4.61 -5.58 -7.07
C LEU A 85 3.97 -5.92 -8.41
N ALA A 86 2.78 -5.40 -8.69
CA ALA A 86 2.09 -5.61 -9.95
C ALA A 86 2.85 -5.00 -11.15
N HIS A 87 3.50 -3.85 -10.95
CA HIS A 87 4.44 -3.26 -11.91
C HIS A 87 5.57 -4.25 -12.21
N GLY A 88 6.34 -4.67 -11.20
CA GLY A 88 7.48 -5.58 -11.39
C GLY A 88 7.11 -6.89 -12.10
N VAL A 89 5.98 -7.50 -11.74
CA VAL A 89 5.50 -8.73 -12.39
C VAL A 89 5.15 -8.53 -13.87
N ARG A 90 4.63 -7.35 -14.26
CA ARG A 90 4.19 -7.07 -15.63
C ARG A 90 5.27 -6.46 -16.52
N THR A 91 6.20 -5.70 -15.94
CA THR A 91 7.21 -4.93 -16.68
C THR A 91 8.61 -5.49 -16.55
N GLY A 92 8.90 -6.30 -15.52
CA GLY A 92 10.22 -6.87 -15.30
C GLY A 92 10.66 -7.74 -16.47
N THR A 93 11.80 -7.40 -17.07
CA THR A 93 12.45 -8.20 -18.12
C THR A 93 12.80 -9.60 -17.61
N ASP A 94 13.19 -9.67 -16.33
CA ASP A 94 13.60 -10.90 -15.65
C ASP A 94 12.44 -11.64 -14.99
N ALA A 95 11.18 -11.20 -15.18
CA ALA A 95 10.02 -11.80 -14.52
C ALA A 95 9.80 -13.28 -14.89
N GLY A 96 10.42 -13.77 -15.97
CA GLY A 96 10.42 -15.18 -16.35
C GLY A 96 11.38 -16.06 -15.53
N LEU A 97 12.40 -15.48 -14.88
CA LEU A 97 13.42 -16.23 -14.15
C LEU A 97 12.82 -16.89 -12.90
N PRO A 98 13.13 -18.17 -12.62
CA PRO A 98 12.54 -18.89 -11.48
C PRO A 98 12.76 -18.19 -10.12
N TRP A 99 13.95 -17.63 -9.91
CA TRP A 99 14.27 -16.93 -8.66
C TRP A 99 13.49 -15.61 -8.52
N MET A 100 13.26 -14.88 -9.61
CA MET A 100 12.48 -13.65 -9.61
C MET A 100 11.00 -13.95 -9.33
N ARG A 101 10.47 -15.03 -9.93
CA ARG A 101 9.11 -15.53 -9.64
C ARG A 101 8.96 -15.95 -8.18
N ALA A 102 9.96 -16.64 -7.62
CA ALA A 102 9.97 -17.01 -6.21
C ALA A 102 9.99 -15.78 -5.30
N MET A 103 10.77 -14.75 -5.65
CA MET A 103 10.80 -13.48 -4.92
C MET A 103 9.45 -12.77 -4.96
N TYR A 104 8.81 -12.65 -6.12
CA TYR A 104 7.48 -12.03 -6.26
C TYR A 104 6.40 -12.84 -5.51
N ALA A 105 6.43 -14.17 -5.61
CA ALA A 105 5.49 -15.02 -4.90
C ALA A 105 5.68 -14.93 -3.37
N GLY A 106 6.92 -14.99 -2.89
CA GLY A 106 7.24 -14.89 -1.47
C GLY A 106 6.82 -13.54 -0.88
N THR A 107 7.23 -12.44 -1.51
CA THR A 107 6.85 -11.09 -1.06
C THR A 107 5.35 -10.84 -1.15
N GLY A 108 4.70 -11.27 -2.25
CA GLY A 108 3.26 -11.17 -2.43
C GLY A 108 2.47 -11.98 -1.39
N THR A 109 2.95 -13.18 -1.04
CA THR A 109 2.30 -14.03 -0.03
C THR A 109 2.36 -13.39 1.35
N VAL A 110 3.53 -12.91 1.77
CA VAL A 110 3.70 -12.19 3.04
C VAL A 110 2.82 -10.94 3.07
N PHE A 111 2.82 -10.17 1.99
CA PHE A 111 2.01 -8.96 1.86
C PHE A 111 0.51 -9.26 1.99
N LEU A 112 -0.01 -10.24 1.24
CA LEU A 112 -1.41 -10.65 1.31
C LEU A 112 -1.77 -11.18 2.69
N GLY A 113 -0.92 -12.03 3.28
CA GLY A 113 -1.11 -12.55 4.64
C GLY A 113 -1.24 -11.43 5.67
N LEU A 114 -0.37 -10.42 5.62
CA LEU A 114 -0.44 -9.26 6.50
C LEU A 114 -1.68 -8.39 6.26
N CYS A 115 -2.08 -8.20 5.01
CA CYS A 115 -3.31 -7.47 4.67
C CYS A 115 -4.55 -8.17 5.23
N LEU A 116 -4.64 -9.48 5.04
CA LEU A 116 -5.73 -10.32 5.57
C LEU A 116 -5.73 -10.32 7.09
N TYR A 117 -4.57 -10.48 7.73
CA TYR A 117 -4.44 -10.41 9.18
C TYR A 117 -4.93 -9.06 9.73
N ARG A 118 -4.55 -7.95 9.09
CA ARG A 118 -4.99 -6.61 9.48
C ARG A 118 -6.50 -6.42 9.30
N ALA A 119 -7.05 -6.88 8.18
CA ALA A 119 -8.48 -6.81 7.90
C ALA A 119 -9.29 -7.66 8.90
N PHE A 120 -8.81 -8.86 9.21
CA PHE A 120 -9.41 -9.75 10.19
C PHE A 120 -9.42 -9.13 11.59
N ASN A 121 -8.31 -8.54 12.04
CA ASN A 121 -8.24 -7.86 13.33
C ASN A 121 -9.18 -6.64 13.40
N ALA A 122 -9.25 -5.85 12.33
CA ALA A 122 -10.18 -4.72 12.26
C ALA A 122 -11.65 -5.19 12.32
N TRP A 123 -11.96 -6.27 11.61
CA TRP A 123 -13.29 -6.88 11.64
C TRP A 123 -13.65 -7.43 13.02
N GLN A 124 -12.74 -8.11 13.70
CA GLN A 124 -12.95 -8.59 15.07
C GLN A 124 -13.24 -7.45 16.05
N ALA A 125 -12.47 -6.36 15.97
CA ALA A 125 -12.68 -5.20 16.83
C ALA A 125 -14.06 -4.54 16.59
N ALA A 126 -14.48 -4.43 15.33
CA ALA A 126 -15.80 -3.91 14.98
C ALA A 126 -16.94 -4.83 15.46
N TRP A 127 -16.78 -6.15 15.31
CA TRP A 127 -17.77 -7.14 15.73
C TRP A 127 -17.94 -7.18 17.26
N ALA A 128 -16.83 -7.13 18.01
CA ALA A 128 -16.86 -7.05 19.47
C ALA A 128 -17.53 -5.76 19.97
N GLY A 129 -17.25 -4.61 19.33
CA GLY A 129 -17.88 -3.33 19.66
C GLY A 129 -19.40 -3.33 19.45
N ASN A 130 -19.88 -3.92 18.35
CA ASN A 130 -21.32 -4.07 18.10
C ASN A 130 -22.01 -4.95 19.15
N GLY A 131 -21.37 -6.03 19.60
CA GLY A 131 -21.90 -6.90 20.65
C GLY A 131 -22.11 -6.19 21.99
N GLN A 132 -21.14 -5.34 22.38
CA GLN A 132 -21.24 -4.51 23.60
C GLN A 132 -22.35 -3.45 23.48
N ALA A 133 -22.48 -2.80 22.32
CA ALA A 133 -23.51 -1.79 22.07
C ALA A 133 -24.95 -2.37 22.10
N VAL A 134 -25.14 -3.61 21.61
CA VAL A 134 -26.43 -4.31 21.70
C VAL A 134 -26.74 -4.71 23.15
N ARG A 135 -25.75 -5.21 23.90
CA ARG A 135 -25.91 -5.60 25.30
C ARG A 135 -26.21 -4.41 26.20
N GLY A 136 -25.55 -3.26 25.99
CA GLY A 136 -25.82 -2.01 26.72
C GLY A 136 -27.24 -1.49 26.52
N ARG A 137 -27.75 -1.50 25.28
CA ARG A 137 -29.16 -1.14 24.99
C ARG A 137 -30.16 -2.09 25.65
N ARG A 138 -29.87 -3.40 25.67
CA ARG A 138 -30.73 -4.38 26.33
C ARG A 138 -30.80 -4.13 27.84
N LEU A 139 -29.69 -3.80 28.51
CA LEU A 139 -29.68 -3.51 29.94
C LEU A 139 -30.34 -2.17 30.29
N ALA A 140 -30.21 -1.15 29.45
CA ALA A 140 -30.87 0.14 29.64
C ALA A 140 -32.41 0.07 29.43
N GLY A 141 -32.89 -0.88 28.64
CA GLY A 141 -34.32 -1.10 28.38
C GLY A 141 -35.01 -2.08 29.32
N VAL A 142 -34.30 -2.70 30.27
CA VAL A 142 -34.91 -3.52 31.34
C VAL A 142 -35.30 -2.55 32.45
N PRO A 143 -36.61 -2.30 32.70
CA PRO A 143 -37.03 -1.53 33.86
C PRO A 143 -36.41 -2.16 35.09
N GLY A 144 -35.71 -1.36 35.89
CA GLY A 144 -35.11 -1.84 37.12
C GLY A 144 -36.20 -2.51 37.94
N ARG A 145 -36.04 -3.81 38.22
CA ARG A 145 -36.85 -4.49 39.22
C ARG A 145 -36.54 -3.86 40.57
N ASP A 146 -37.26 -2.78 40.86
CA ASP A 146 -37.49 -2.27 42.20
C ASP A 146 -38.01 -3.45 43.03
N ARG A 147 -37.16 -3.82 43.98
CA ARG A 147 -37.33 -4.99 44.83
C ARG A 147 -38.42 -4.65 45.85
N TRP A 148 -39.45 -5.49 45.91
CA TRP A 148 -40.35 -5.60 47.06
C TRP A 148 -39.57 -6.09 48.29
#